data_AF-A0A413IHJ8-F1
#
_entry.id   AF-A0A413IHJ8-F1
#
_cell.length_a   1.000
_cell.length_b   1.000
_cell.length_c   1.000
_cell.angle_alpha   90.00
_cell.angle_beta   90.00
_cell.angle_gamma   90.00
#
_symmetry.space_group_name_H-M   'P 1'
#
loop_
_entity.id
_entity.type
_entity.pdbx_description
1 polymer ?
#
loop_
_entity_poly.entity_id
_entity_poly.type
_entity_poly.pdbx_seq_one_letter_code
_entity_poly.pdbx_strand_id
1 'polypeptide(L)'
;ALSASLYAQQGDLVNAMVSGVGLIPYLGDFAKMFRMKNHFKILSMAVESGAGGAGRGFHSFSAFKRAMGNAAEGNQWHHIVGQHADNVRKFGAESIHNTNNLVEIPKELHHKINGHYNSTRFGTQGLTVRDWLKTQSFEAQYEYGMDVLQKALNGTL
;
A
#
# COMPACT_ATOMS: atom_id res chain seq x y z
N ALA A 1 -37.85 -31.01 30.73
CA ALA A 1 -38.17 -29.96 29.73
C ALA A 1 -36.86 -29.26 29.41
N LEU A 2 -36.24 -29.50 28.25
CA LEU A 2 -36.51 -28.94 26.92
C LEU A 2 -36.14 -27.44 26.78
N SER A 3 -35.44 -27.20 25.68
CA SER A 3 -34.66 -26.06 25.18
C SER A 3 -35.41 -24.76 24.84
N ALA A 4 -34.66 -23.65 24.76
CA ALA A 4 -34.59 -22.69 23.63
C ALA A 4 -33.79 -21.43 24.10
N SER A 5 -32.54 -21.22 23.69
CA SER A 5 -32.05 -20.62 22.42
C SER A 5 -32.30 -19.11 22.26
N LEU A 6 -31.19 -18.41 21.95
CA LEU A 6 -31.07 -17.22 21.10
C LEU A 6 -31.24 -15.83 21.74
N TYR A 7 -30.11 -15.18 22.04
CA TYR A 7 -29.78 -13.86 21.47
C TYR A 7 -28.25 -13.70 21.44
N ALA A 8 -27.69 -13.74 20.24
CA ALA A 8 -26.29 -13.48 19.96
C ALA A 8 -25.99 -11.99 19.99
N GLN A 9 -24.77 -11.59 20.39
CA GLN A 9 -24.09 -10.51 19.71
C GLN A 9 -22.58 -10.71 19.70
N GLN A 10 -22.08 -11.06 18.51
CA GLN A 10 -20.69 -11.07 18.06
C GLN A 10 -19.96 -9.75 18.36
N GLY A 11 -18.66 -9.84 18.66
CA GLY A 11 -17.72 -8.74 18.43
C GLY A 11 -16.39 -8.94 19.14
N ASP A 12 -15.31 -9.01 18.37
CA ASP A 12 -13.89 -8.96 18.77
C ASP A 12 -13.27 -10.16 19.49
N LEU A 13 -13.06 -11.21 18.69
CA LEU A 13 -11.93 -12.11 18.84
C LEU A 13 -11.00 -11.95 17.63
N VAL A 14 -10.28 -10.83 17.54
CA VAL A 14 -9.20 -10.66 16.55
C VAL A 14 -7.86 -10.85 17.26
N ASN A 15 -7.42 -12.11 17.31
CA ASN A 15 -6.08 -12.61 17.62
C ASN A 15 -5.14 -11.71 18.43
N ALA A 16 -5.20 -11.88 19.75
CA ALA A 16 -4.13 -11.50 20.65
C ALA A 16 -2.89 -12.37 20.37
N MET A 17 -1.90 -11.85 19.63
CA MET A 17 -0.52 -12.33 19.75
C MET A 17 0.13 -11.57 20.90
N VAL A 18 0.05 -12.16 22.09
CA VAL A 18 0.85 -11.78 23.25
C VAL A 18 2.28 -12.28 23.02
N SER A 19 3.20 -11.39 22.69
CA SER A 19 4.62 -11.60 22.96
C SER A 19 5.07 -10.56 23.98
N GLY A 20 5.37 -11.01 25.19
CA GLY A 20 5.62 -10.14 26.33
C GLY A 20 6.92 -9.36 26.21
N VAL A 21 6.84 -8.08 25.86
CA VAL A 21 7.54 -6.94 26.46
C VAL A 21 6.75 -5.69 26.01
N GLY A 22 6.12 -4.99 26.96
CA GLY A 22 5.55 -3.66 26.73
C GLY A 22 4.20 -3.64 26.02
N LEU A 23 3.24 -2.95 26.63
CA LEU A 23 1.98 -2.54 26.00
C LEU A 23 2.27 -1.87 24.65
N ILE A 24 1.74 -2.44 23.55
CA ILE A 24 1.72 -1.80 22.23
C ILE A 24 0.31 -1.22 22.03
N PRO A 25 0.05 0.06 22.36
CA PRO A 25 -1.24 0.66 22.07
C PRO A 25 -1.23 1.30 20.67
N TYR A 26 -0.82 0.60 19.60
CA TYR A 26 -0.74 1.26 18.28
C TYR A 26 -1.13 0.43 17.04
N LEU A 27 -2.00 -0.56 17.20
CA LEU A 27 -2.86 -1.01 16.07
C LEU A 27 -4.17 -0.19 15.97
N GLY A 28 -4.57 0.49 17.04
CA GLY A 28 -5.85 1.21 17.08
C GLY A 28 -5.87 2.55 16.34
N ASP A 29 -4.78 3.32 16.34
CA ASP A 29 -4.77 4.66 15.74
C ASP A 29 -4.42 4.66 14.24
N PHE A 30 -3.63 3.70 13.76
CA PHE A 30 -3.35 3.57 12.33
C PHE A 30 -4.60 3.07 11.58
N ALA A 31 -5.32 2.09 12.12
CA ALA A 31 -6.61 1.66 11.57
C ALA A 31 -7.66 2.78 11.62
N LYS A 32 -7.66 3.66 12.63
CA LYS A 32 -8.54 4.85 12.67
C LYS A 32 -8.16 5.91 11.63
N MET A 33 -6.87 6.08 11.34
CA MET A 33 -6.38 6.98 10.29
C MET A 33 -6.77 6.48 8.88
N PHE A 34 -6.82 5.16 8.69
CA PHE A 34 -7.28 4.50 7.45
C PHE A 34 -8.80 4.33 7.38
N ARG A 35 -9.51 4.43 8.51
CA ARG A 35 -10.98 4.43 8.62
C ARG A 35 -11.58 5.84 8.57
N MET A 36 -10.87 6.84 8.06
CA MET A 36 -11.44 8.17 7.80
C MET A 36 -11.93 8.22 6.34
N LYS A 37 -13.16 7.72 6.15
CA LYS A 37 -13.91 7.82 4.89
C LYS A 37 -14.21 9.29 4.58
N ASN A 38 -13.30 9.98 3.92
CA ASN A 38 -13.61 11.26 3.27
C ASN A 38 -13.80 11.05 1.77
N HIS A 39 -15.00 10.62 1.40
CA HIS A 39 -15.70 11.00 0.16
C HIS A 39 -14.84 11.12 -1.12
N PHE A 40 -14.40 10.00 -1.71
CA PHE A 40 -13.74 9.99 -3.03
C PHE A 40 -14.67 9.45 -4.13
N LYS A 41 -15.49 10.33 -4.69
CA LYS A 41 -16.33 10.08 -5.89
C LYS A 41 -15.53 10.13 -7.20
N ILE A 42 -14.19 10.08 -7.17
CA ILE A 42 -13.32 10.16 -8.36
C ILE A 42 -12.45 8.87 -8.55
N LEU A 43 -12.66 7.84 -7.72
CA LEU A 43 -11.92 6.56 -7.83
C LEU A 43 -12.83 5.33 -8.04
N SER A 44 -14.15 5.51 -8.20
CA SER A 44 -15.09 4.39 -8.40
C SER A 44 -15.03 3.75 -9.79
N MET A 45 -14.27 4.28 -10.75
CA MET A 45 -14.01 3.56 -12.01
C MET A 45 -12.94 2.45 -11.87
N ALA A 46 -12.16 2.43 -10.79
CA ALA A 46 -11.16 1.37 -10.56
C ALA A 46 -11.60 0.32 -9.52
N VAL A 47 -12.71 0.56 -8.82
CA VAL A 47 -13.17 -0.24 -7.67
C VAL A 47 -14.59 -0.80 -7.84
N GLU A 48 -15.13 -0.83 -9.07
CA GLU A 48 -16.44 -1.45 -9.35
C GLU A 48 -16.42 -2.63 -10.33
N SER A 49 -15.26 -3.15 -10.71
CA SER A 49 -15.19 -4.44 -11.40
C SER A 49 -14.60 -5.51 -10.48
N GLY A 50 -15.46 -6.12 -9.66
CA GLY A 50 -15.20 -7.40 -8.97
C GLY A 50 -14.94 -8.59 -9.90
N ALA A 51 -14.53 -8.33 -11.15
CA ALA A 51 -14.10 -9.26 -12.18
C ALA A 51 -13.24 -8.52 -13.26
N GLY A 52 -12.42 -7.54 -12.85
CA GLY A 52 -11.60 -6.72 -13.74
C GLY A 52 -10.10 -6.82 -13.46
N GLY A 53 -9.55 -8.02 -13.69
CA GLY A 53 -8.13 -8.33 -13.91
C GLY A 53 -7.12 -7.91 -12.84
N ALA A 54 -6.38 -8.86 -12.27
CA ALA A 54 -5.23 -8.65 -11.37
C ALA A 54 -4.03 -7.88 -12.00
N GLY A 55 -4.27 -7.05 -13.02
CA GLY A 55 -3.29 -6.45 -13.90
C GLY A 55 -2.43 -7.50 -14.60
N ARG A 56 -1.56 -7.05 -15.51
CA ARG A 56 -0.58 -7.94 -16.13
C ARG A 56 0.69 -7.92 -15.29
N GLY A 57 0.98 -9.05 -14.65
CA GLY A 57 2.24 -9.28 -13.95
C GLY A 57 3.39 -9.63 -14.89
N PHE A 58 4.61 -9.26 -14.51
CA PHE A 58 5.83 -9.52 -15.25
C PHE A 58 6.92 -10.10 -14.32
N HIS A 59 7.74 -11.01 -14.83
CA HIS A 59 8.85 -11.58 -14.04
C HIS A 59 9.99 -10.59 -13.75
N SER A 60 10.01 -9.41 -14.39
CA SER A 60 10.98 -8.35 -14.13
C SER A 60 10.49 -7.00 -14.62
N PHE A 61 11.02 -5.91 -14.05
CA PHE A 61 10.76 -4.56 -14.54
C PHE A 61 11.24 -4.35 -15.99
N SER A 62 12.32 -5.03 -16.40
CA SER A 62 12.77 -5.02 -17.80
C SER A 62 11.76 -5.68 -18.73
N ALA A 63 11.11 -6.77 -18.31
CA ALA A 63 10.04 -7.40 -19.09
C ALA A 63 8.81 -6.49 -19.18
N PHE A 64 8.44 -5.82 -18.08
CA PHE A 64 7.41 -4.79 -18.09
C PHE A 64 7.72 -3.70 -19.12
N LYS A 65 8.91 -3.08 -19.09
CA LYS A 65 9.28 -2.01 -20.03
C LYS A 65 9.35 -2.47 -21.49
N ARG A 66 9.71 -3.72 -21.76
CA ARG A 66 9.65 -4.27 -23.12
C ARG A 66 8.22 -4.37 -23.65
N ALA A 67 7.25 -4.65 -22.77
CA ALA A 67 5.86 -4.79 -23.14
C ALA A 67 5.08 -3.47 -23.14
N MET A 68 5.38 -2.57 -22.20
CA MET A 68 4.65 -1.32 -21.97
C MET A 68 5.35 -0.08 -22.53
N GLY A 69 6.63 -0.20 -22.91
CA GLY A 69 7.46 0.91 -23.35
C GLY A 69 8.21 1.60 -22.23
N ASN A 70 9.08 2.54 -22.62
CA ASN A 70 9.68 3.48 -21.69
C ASN A 70 8.65 4.52 -21.28
N ALA A 71 8.84 5.14 -20.11
CA ALA A 71 8.07 6.33 -19.76
C ALA A 71 8.32 7.45 -20.78
N ALA A 72 7.35 8.34 -20.95
CA ALA A 72 7.47 9.50 -21.81
C ALA A 72 8.63 10.42 -21.36
N GLU A 73 9.08 11.28 -22.26
CA GLU A 73 10.09 12.29 -21.93
C GLU A 73 9.63 13.15 -20.74
N GLY A 74 10.52 13.34 -19.77
CA GLY A 74 10.21 14.04 -18.51
C GLY A 74 9.55 13.18 -17.43
N ASN A 75 9.14 11.95 -17.74
CA ASN A 75 8.45 11.05 -16.82
C ASN A 75 9.30 9.83 -16.40
N GLN A 76 8.84 9.14 -15.36
CA GLN A 76 9.37 7.86 -14.89
C GLN A 76 8.23 6.93 -14.46
N TRP A 77 8.42 5.63 -14.70
CA TRP A 77 7.59 4.59 -14.09
C TRP A 77 7.87 4.51 -12.58
N HIS A 78 6.84 4.69 -11.78
CA HIS A 78 6.87 4.62 -10.33
C HIS A 78 6.12 3.39 -9.84
N HIS A 79 6.76 2.61 -8.96
CA HIS A 79 6.12 1.48 -8.30
C HIS A 79 5.40 1.98 -7.04
N ILE A 80 4.10 1.73 -6.93
CA ILE A 80 3.29 2.10 -5.75
C ILE A 80 3.76 1.31 -4.53
N VAL A 81 3.88 -0.02 -4.67
CA VAL A 81 4.61 -0.91 -3.77
C VAL A 81 6.02 -1.10 -4.28
N GLY A 82 7.01 -0.68 -3.50
CA GLY A 82 8.41 -0.58 -3.92
C GLY A 82 9.03 -1.91 -4.40
N GLN A 83 9.88 -1.82 -5.42
CA GLN A 83 10.46 -2.99 -6.11
C GLN A 83 11.70 -3.63 -5.45
N HIS A 84 11.99 -3.32 -4.19
CA HIS A 84 13.21 -3.81 -3.53
C HIS A 84 13.16 -5.33 -3.29
N ALA A 85 14.34 -5.94 -3.14
CA ALA A 85 14.50 -7.40 -3.05
C ALA A 85 13.61 -8.06 -1.98
N ASP A 86 13.41 -7.41 -0.83
CA ASP A 86 12.52 -7.93 0.23
C ASP A 86 11.06 -8.04 -0.23
N ASN A 87 10.56 -7.04 -0.95
CA ASN A 87 9.20 -7.03 -1.47
C ASN A 87 9.03 -8.01 -2.63
N VAL A 88 10.01 -8.12 -3.52
CA VAL A 88 10.01 -9.14 -4.58
C VAL A 88 9.99 -10.54 -3.98
N ARG A 89 10.78 -10.79 -2.92
CA ARG A 89 10.79 -12.07 -2.19
C ARG A 89 9.48 -12.34 -1.47
N LYS A 90 8.86 -11.31 -0.86
CA LYS A 90 7.65 -11.44 -0.03
C LYS A 90 6.37 -11.58 -0.87
N PHE A 91 6.27 -10.84 -1.97
CA PHE A 91 5.02 -10.69 -2.74
C PHE A 91 5.10 -11.27 -4.15
N GLY A 92 6.29 -11.65 -4.62
CA GLY A 92 6.52 -12.17 -5.96
C GLY A 92 6.74 -11.07 -7.00
N ALA A 93 7.55 -11.39 -8.02
CA ALA A 93 7.90 -10.46 -9.09
C ALA A 93 6.66 -9.98 -9.88
N GLU A 94 5.68 -10.85 -10.11
CA GLU A 94 4.49 -10.53 -10.89
C GLU A 94 3.53 -9.56 -10.18
N SER A 95 3.54 -9.53 -8.85
CA SER A 95 2.79 -8.55 -8.05
C SER A 95 3.49 -7.19 -8.03
N ILE A 96 4.83 -7.20 -7.95
CA ILE A 96 5.64 -5.99 -7.92
C ILE A 96 5.70 -5.32 -9.29
N HIS A 97 6.03 -6.08 -10.34
CA HIS A 97 6.07 -5.59 -11.71
C HIS A 97 4.72 -5.86 -12.37
N ASN A 98 3.69 -5.19 -11.89
CA ASN A 98 2.32 -5.34 -12.37
C ASN A 98 1.81 -4.01 -12.93
N THR A 99 1.00 -4.03 -13.99
CA THR A 99 0.34 -2.82 -14.50
C THR A 99 -0.51 -2.11 -13.47
N ASN A 100 -1.02 -2.81 -12.46
CA ASN A 100 -1.79 -2.20 -11.37
C ASN A 100 -0.90 -1.63 -10.25
N ASN A 101 0.39 -1.99 -10.20
CA ASN A 101 1.34 -1.49 -9.20
C ASN A 101 2.31 -0.43 -9.78
N LEU A 102 2.12 -0.04 -11.04
CA LEU A 102 3.01 0.85 -11.78
C LEU A 102 2.20 2.01 -12.36
N VAL A 103 2.67 3.22 -12.10
CA VAL A 103 2.10 4.45 -12.62
C VAL A 103 3.20 5.32 -13.21
N GLU A 104 2.93 5.95 -14.35
CA GLU A 104 3.86 6.91 -14.93
C GLU A 104 3.65 8.30 -14.29
N ILE A 105 4.72 8.91 -13.79
CA ILE A 105 4.68 10.23 -13.15
C ILE A 105 5.85 11.12 -13.60
N PRO A 106 5.72 12.46 -13.52
CA PRO A 106 6.83 13.37 -13.74
C PRO A 106 8.03 13.05 -12.84
N LYS A 107 9.23 13.17 -13.40
CA LYS A 107 10.49 12.89 -12.69
C LYS A 107 10.63 13.69 -11.38
N GLU A 108 10.17 14.93 -11.36
CA GLU A 108 10.18 15.77 -10.16
C GLU A 108 9.30 15.23 -9.03
N LEU A 109 8.11 14.69 -9.35
CA LEU A 109 7.25 14.03 -8.37
C LEU A 109 7.89 12.75 -7.87
N HIS A 110 8.51 11.97 -8.77
CA HIS A 110 9.24 10.78 -8.40
C HIS A 110 10.38 11.08 -7.40
N HIS A 111 11.10 12.19 -7.59
CA HIS A 111 12.13 12.63 -6.65
C HIS A 111 11.56 13.05 -5.29
N LYS A 112 10.45 13.80 -5.26
CA LYS A 112 9.77 14.18 -4.00
C LYS A 112 9.29 12.95 -3.22
N ILE A 113 8.65 11.99 -3.90
CA ILE A 113 8.20 10.74 -3.29
C ILE A 113 9.39 9.97 -2.72
N ASN A 114 10.48 9.82 -3.48
CA ASN A 114 11.67 9.14 -2.97
C ASN A 114 12.26 9.83 -1.74
N GLY A 115 12.26 11.17 -1.70
CA GLY A 115 12.66 11.95 -0.53
C GLY A 115 11.79 11.63 0.70
N HIS A 116 10.47 11.54 0.53
CA HIS A 116 9.55 11.15 1.60
C HIS A 116 9.84 9.74 2.13
N TYR A 117 10.02 8.75 1.25
CA TYR A 117 10.33 7.37 1.67
C TYR A 117 11.68 7.23 2.39
N ASN A 118 12.65 8.09 2.07
CA ASN A 118 13.97 8.12 2.71
C ASN A 118 13.98 8.89 4.04
N SER A 119 12.88 9.57 4.38
CA SER A 119 12.82 10.41 5.56
C SER A 119 12.38 9.62 6.79
N THR A 120 12.82 10.08 7.97
CA THR A 120 12.26 9.65 9.24
C THR A 120 11.02 10.49 9.56
N ARG A 121 9.99 9.86 10.13
CA ARG A 121 8.70 10.49 10.43
C ARG A 121 8.17 10.01 11.78
N PHE A 122 7.33 10.81 12.42
CA PHE A 122 6.62 10.40 13.62
C PHE A 122 5.85 9.10 13.37
N GLY A 123 5.91 8.14 14.30
CA GLY A 123 5.26 6.83 14.17
C GLY A 123 6.09 5.73 13.47
N THR A 124 7.26 6.04 12.91
CA THR A 124 8.16 5.04 12.29
C THR A 124 9.16 4.41 13.27
N GLN A 125 9.05 4.72 14.57
CA GLN A 125 9.98 4.24 15.61
C GLN A 125 11.46 4.58 15.32
N GLY A 126 11.71 5.72 14.67
CA GLY A 126 13.05 6.17 14.28
C GLY A 126 13.59 5.55 12.98
N LEU A 127 12.81 4.68 12.34
CA LEU A 127 13.13 4.14 11.02
C LEU A 127 12.81 5.15 9.90
N THR A 128 13.35 4.91 8.71
CA THR A 128 12.80 5.58 7.52
C THR A 128 11.38 5.06 7.25
N VAL A 129 10.55 5.86 6.56
CA VAL A 129 9.24 5.40 6.08
C VAL A 129 9.36 4.09 5.29
N ARG A 130 10.39 3.96 4.45
CA ARG A 130 10.65 2.74 3.69
C ARG A 130 10.91 1.53 4.58
N ASP A 131 11.74 1.67 5.61
CA ASP A 131 12.08 0.55 6.48
C ASP A 131 10.91 0.11 7.35
N TRP A 132 10.10 1.05 7.82
CA TRP A 132 8.84 0.74 8.51
C TRP A 132 7.87 -0.02 7.58
N LEU A 133 7.69 0.42 6.33
CA LEU A 133 6.78 -0.21 5.36
C LEU A 133 7.14 -1.65 5.01
N LYS A 134 8.42 -2.05 5.06
CA LYS A 134 8.86 -3.44 4.77
C LYS A 134 8.15 -4.49 5.65
N THR A 135 7.74 -4.09 6.85
CA THR A 135 7.04 -4.96 7.80
C THR A 135 5.56 -5.17 7.46
N GLN A 136 4.98 -4.30 6.62
CA GLN A 136 3.54 -4.25 6.32
C GLN A 136 3.13 -5.22 5.21
N SER A 137 1.82 -5.49 5.06
CA SER A 137 1.27 -6.29 3.96
C SER A 137 1.38 -5.56 2.61
N PHE A 138 1.12 -6.27 1.51
CA PHE A 138 1.13 -5.64 0.18
C PHE A 138 0.06 -4.55 0.10
N GLU A 139 -1.14 -4.83 0.58
CA GLU A 139 -2.30 -3.94 0.57
C GLU A 139 -2.00 -2.67 1.37
N ALA A 140 -1.44 -2.81 2.58
CA ALA A 140 -1.06 -1.67 3.40
C ALA A 140 0.04 -0.81 2.75
N GLN A 141 1.03 -1.43 2.09
CA GLN A 141 2.03 -0.68 1.33
C GLN A 141 1.42 0.03 0.12
N TYR A 142 0.47 -0.62 -0.56
CA TYR A 142 -0.21 -0.09 -1.73
C TYR A 142 -1.06 1.12 -1.36
N GLU A 143 -1.91 1.01 -0.34
CA GLU A 143 -2.73 2.11 0.17
C GLU A 143 -1.88 3.30 0.61
N TYR A 144 -0.78 3.04 1.34
CA TYR A 144 0.16 4.09 1.72
C TYR A 144 0.81 4.76 0.50
N GLY A 145 1.25 3.97 -0.49
CA GLY A 145 1.83 4.49 -1.73
C GLY A 145 0.86 5.36 -2.52
N MET A 146 -0.41 4.95 -2.59
CA MET A 146 -1.47 5.74 -3.23
C MET A 146 -1.73 7.07 -2.50
N ASP A 147 -1.74 7.08 -1.17
CA ASP A 147 -1.87 8.32 -0.38
C ASP A 147 -0.68 9.27 -0.62
N VAL A 148 0.55 8.75 -0.61
CA VAL A 148 1.75 9.54 -0.90
C VAL A 148 1.74 10.10 -2.32
N LEU A 149 1.34 9.28 -3.29
CA LEU A 149 1.19 9.70 -4.69
C LEU A 149 0.16 10.82 -4.82
N GLN A 150 -1.00 10.69 -4.17
CA GLN A 150 -2.05 11.70 -4.18
C GLN A 150 -1.58 13.02 -3.54
N LYS A 151 -0.87 12.96 -2.42
CA LYS A 151 -0.27 14.14 -1.79
C LYS A 151 0.78 14.80 -2.69
N ALA A 152 1.62 14.01 -3.36
CA ALA A 152 2.61 14.53 -4.30
C ALA A 152 1.95 15.27 -5.47
N LEU A 153 0.90 14.69 -6.05
CA LEU A 153 0.12 15.29 -7.14
C LEU A 153 -0.59 16.59 -6.70
N ASN A 154 -1.08 16.63 -5.47
CA ASN A 154 -1.76 17.80 -4.91
C ASN A 154 -0.79 18.87 -4.36
N GLY A 155 0.53 18.60 -4.36
CA GLY A 155 1.53 19.51 -3.81
C GLY A 155 1.52 19.62 -2.28
N THR A 156 1.01 18.61 -1.58
CA THR A 156 0.86 18.57 -0.12
C THR A 156 1.76 17.52 0.57
N LEU A 157 2.72 16.95 -0.17
CA LEU A 157 3.69 15.96 0.33
C LEU A 157 4.84 16.60 1.12
#